data_AF-A0A0T6B0V3-F1
#
_entry.id   AF-A0A0T6B0V3-F1
#
_cell.length_a   1.000
_cell.length_b   1.000
_cell.length_c   1.000
_cell.angle_alpha   90.00
_cell.angle_beta   90.00
_cell.angle_gamma   90.00
#
_symmetry.space_group_name_H-M   'P 1'
#
loop_
_entity.id
_entity.type
_entity.pdbx_description
1 polymer ?
#
loop_
_entity_poly.entity_id
_entity_poly.type
_entity_poly.pdbx_seq_one_letter_code
_entity_poly.pdbx_strand_id
1 'polypeptide(L)'
;MLEKEAAEKERKAAENAYKTAIIARDQRAIELDGMERDCRKRLELACCKYNKALADERGLQKQCQERKEKEDSMAEIYNILTSDMMTENPDVAQSNLGINRKIGYLYKGMTPEEKLQVRKMQQAQIEETKAKKEMEKRFEMEWQDYTNGIQKSISLMDKELERRKK
;
A
#
# COMPACT_ATOMS: atom_id res chain seq x y z
N MET A 1 -3.08 92.45 68.74
CA MET A 1 -2.92 91.08 69.30
C MET A 1 -3.88 90.10 68.63
N LEU A 2 -5.18 90.40 68.56
CA LEU A 2 -6.22 89.57 67.91
C LEU A 2 -5.96 89.25 66.42
N GLU A 3 -5.48 90.20 65.62
CA GLU A 3 -5.18 89.96 64.20
C GLU A 3 -4.02 88.99 63.97
N LYS A 4 -3.01 89.01 64.85
CA LYS A 4 -1.87 88.06 64.78
C LYS A 4 -2.32 86.64 65.11
N GLU A 5 -3.20 86.49 66.10
CA GLU A 5 -3.76 85.18 66.47
C GLU A 5 -4.69 84.62 65.39
N ALA A 6 -5.47 85.47 64.72
CA ALA A 6 -6.30 85.07 63.58
C ALA A 6 -5.45 84.59 62.39
N ALA A 7 -4.42 85.36 62.02
CA ALA A 7 -3.50 84.98 60.94
C ALA A 7 -2.72 83.69 61.26
N GLU A 8 -2.36 83.46 62.52
CA GLU A 8 -1.69 82.22 62.94
C GLU A 8 -2.63 81.00 62.89
N LYS A 9 -3.91 81.17 63.25
CA LYS A 9 -4.94 80.13 63.10
C LYS A 9 -5.18 79.77 61.64
N GLU A 10 -5.25 80.77 60.76
CA GLU A 10 -5.41 80.57 59.32
C GLU A 10 -4.20 79.87 58.71
N ARG A 11 -2.98 80.25 59.11
CA ARG A 11 -1.75 79.55 58.70
C ARG A 11 -1.76 78.08 59.14
N LYS A 12 -2.12 77.80 60.39
CA LYS A 12 -2.25 76.42 60.90
C LYS A 12 -3.32 75.63 60.17
N ALA A 13 -4.45 76.24 59.82
CA ALA A 13 -5.50 75.61 59.04
C ALA A 13 -5.03 75.27 57.61
N ALA A 14 -4.32 76.19 56.94
CA ALA A 14 -3.75 75.97 55.62
C ALA A 14 -2.66 74.88 55.63
N GLU A 15 -1.78 74.87 56.63
CA GLU A 15 -0.78 73.82 56.82
C GLU A 15 -1.42 72.44 57.05
N ASN A 16 -2.49 72.37 57.83
CA ASN A 16 -3.22 71.13 58.07
C ASN A 16 -3.93 70.65 56.80
N ALA A 17 -4.57 71.56 56.05
CA ALA A 17 -5.19 71.24 54.77
C ALA A 17 -4.16 70.69 53.77
N TYR A 18 -2.99 71.31 53.68
CA TYR A 18 -1.90 70.84 52.84
C TYR A 18 -1.39 69.45 53.25
N LYS A 19 -1.18 69.21 54.56
CA LYS A 19 -0.79 67.89 55.09
C LYS A 19 -1.83 66.82 54.75
N THR A 20 -3.13 67.12 54.90
CA THR A 20 -4.20 66.18 54.54
C THR A 20 -4.24 65.88 53.05
N ALA A 21 -3.98 66.88 52.20
CA ALA A 21 -3.92 66.69 50.75
C ALA A 21 -2.75 65.80 50.32
N ILE A 22 -1.57 65.94 50.96
CA ILE A 22 -0.42 65.05 50.72
C ILE A 22 -0.77 63.62 51.12
N ILE A 23 -1.32 63.42 52.32
CA ILE A 23 -1.69 62.07 52.80
C ILE A 23 -2.70 61.41 51.85
N ALA A 24 -3.72 62.15 51.40
CA ALA A 24 -4.71 61.64 50.46
C ALA A 24 -4.09 61.28 49.10
N ARG A 25 -3.12 62.07 48.62
CA ARG A 25 -2.37 61.76 47.40
C ARG A 25 -1.53 60.50 47.55
N ASP A 26 -0.82 60.35 48.67
CA ASP A 26 0.03 59.19 48.93
C ASP A 26 -0.81 57.91 49.06
N GLN A 27 -1.95 57.98 49.75
CA GLN A 27 -2.93 56.88 49.83
C GLN A 27 -3.42 56.47 48.43
N ARG A 28 -3.80 57.45 47.60
CA ARG A 28 -4.22 57.18 46.22
C ARG A 28 -3.11 56.57 45.38
N ALA A 29 -1.85 56.99 45.58
CA ALA A 29 -0.71 56.41 44.87
C ALA A 29 -0.52 54.92 45.24
N ILE A 30 -0.67 54.57 46.53
CA ILE A 30 -0.59 53.18 47.01
C ILE A 30 -1.73 52.33 46.42
N GLU A 31 -2.95 52.85 46.38
CA GLU A 31 -4.10 52.16 45.79
C GLU A 31 -3.90 51.89 44.29
N LEU A 32 -3.44 52.89 43.53
CA LEU A 32 -3.18 52.75 42.10
C LEU A 32 -2.08 51.72 41.81
N ASP A 33 -0.99 51.75 42.58
CA ASP A 33 0.10 50.77 42.47
C ASP A 33 -0.37 49.34 42.83
N GLY A 34 -1.24 49.20 43.83
CA GLY A 34 -1.91 47.94 44.16
C GLY A 34 -2.76 47.41 43.01
N MET A 35 -3.61 48.26 42.43
CA MET A 35 -4.46 47.92 41.28
C MET A 35 -3.62 47.54 40.06
N GLU A 36 -2.54 48.26 39.78
CA GLU A 36 -1.66 47.96 38.64
C GLU A 36 -1.01 46.58 38.80
N ARG A 37 -0.49 46.25 39.99
CA ARG A 37 0.08 44.92 40.27
C ARG A 37 -0.94 43.81 40.06
N ASP A 38 -2.17 44.00 40.52
CA ASP A 38 -3.21 42.99 40.37
C ASP A 38 -3.66 42.83 38.91
N CYS A 39 -3.76 43.92 38.15
CA CYS A 39 -3.99 43.87 36.72
C CYS A 39 -2.89 43.10 35.99
N ARG A 40 -1.61 43.37 36.30
CA ARG A 40 -0.47 42.64 35.71
C ARG A 40 -0.54 41.14 36.02
N LYS A 41 -0.77 40.77 37.28
CA LYS A 41 -0.95 39.35 37.68
C LYS A 41 -2.09 38.68 36.92
N ARG A 42 -3.24 39.35 36.78
CA ARG A 42 -4.40 38.81 36.05
C ARG A 42 -4.08 38.60 34.56
N LEU A 43 -3.38 39.54 33.94
CA LEU A 43 -2.93 39.42 32.55
C LEU A 43 -1.96 38.25 32.39
N GLU A 44 -0.95 38.13 33.25
CA GLU A 44 0.01 37.02 33.22
C GLU A 44 -0.68 35.67 33.37
N LEU A 45 -1.62 35.55 34.31
CA LEU A 45 -2.41 34.33 34.49
C LEU A 45 -3.27 34.00 33.26
N ALA A 46 -3.90 35.01 32.63
CA ALA A 46 -4.67 34.82 31.41
C ALA A 46 -3.78 34.36 30.25
N CYS A 47 -2.63 35.00 30.04
CA CYS A 47 -1.63 34.61 29.05
C CYS A 47 -1.11 33.18 29.29
N CYS A 48 -0.82 32.83 30.54
CA CYS A 48 -0.38 31.48 30.90
C CYS A 48 -1.45 30.43 30.57
N LYS A 49 -2.72 30.71 30.91
CA LYS A 49 -3.84 29.81 30.57
C LYS A 49 -4.01 29.66 29.06
N TYR A 50 -3.95 30.76 28.32
CA TYR A 50 -4.05 30.73 26.86
C TYR A 50 -2.91 29.94 26.22
N ASN A 51 -1.67 30.18 26.64
CA ASN A 51 -0.50 29.46 26.11
C ASN A 51 -0.55 27.96 26.43
N LYS A 52 -1.07 27.58 27.60
CA LYS A 52 -1.32 26.17 27.94
C LYS A 52 -2.36 25.55 27.02
N ALA A 53 -3.52 26.19 26.85
CA ALA A 53 -4.55 25.70 25.94
C ALA A 53 -4.05 25.57 24.50
N LEU A 54 -3.25 26.53 24.02
CA LEU A 54 -2.63 26.49 22.69
C LEU A 54 -1.61 25.34 22.56
N ALA A 55 -0.83 25.07 23.61
CA ALA A 55 0.11 23.94 23.62
C ALA A 55 -0.63 22.60 23.58
N ASP A 56 -1.72 22.47 24.32
CA ASP A 56 -2.57 21.28 24.33
C ASP A 56 -3.22 21.06 22.97
N GLU A 57 -3.77 22.12 22.35
CA GLU A 57 -4.36 22.07 21.01
C GLU A 57 -3.33 21.60 19.98
N ARG A 58 -2.13 22.19 19.99
CA ARG A 58 -1.04 21.78 19.08
C ARG A 58 -0.62 20.33 19.32
N GLY A 59 -0.58 19.89 20.57
CA GLY A 59 -0.32 18.50 20.92
C GLY A 59 -1.34 17.54 20.31
N LEU A 60 -2.63 17.86 20.44
CA LEU A 60 -3.72 17.08 19.86
C LEU A 60 -3.70 17.08 18.33
N GLN A 61 -3.45 18.24 17.71
CA GLN A 61 -3.32 18.35 16.26
C GLN A 61 -2.19 17.47 15.74
N LYS A 62 -1.02 17.49 16.41
CA LYS A 62 0.12 16.65 16.04
C LYS A 62 -0.21 15.16 16.18
N GLN A 63 -0.84 14.74 17.28
CA GLN A 63 -1.26 13.34 17.45
C GLN A 63 -2.26 12.90 16.37
N CYS A 64 -3.22 13.75 16.03
CA CYS A 64 -4.16 13.49 14.94
C CYS A 64 -3.46 13.36 13.59
N GLN A 65 -2.48 14.22 13.32
CA GLN A 65 -1.69 14.17 12.09
C GLN A 65 -0.84 12.90 12.03
N GLU A 66 -0.12 12.55 13.09
CA GLU A 66 0.65 11.31 13.17
C GLU A 66 -0.23 10.06 12.99
N ARG A 67 -1.46 10.08 13.52
CA ARG A 67 -2.41 8.98 13.30
C ARG A 67 -2.82 8.87 11.83
N LYS A 68 -3.16 10.00 11.21
CA LYS A 68 -3.51 10.03 9.77
C LYS A 68 -2.36 9.54 8.91
N GLU A 69 -1.14 10.03 9.16
CA GLU A 69 0.05 9.60 8.40
C GLU A 69 0.29 8.10 8.52
N LYS A 70 0.07 7.51 9.70
CA LYS A 70 0.16 6.04 9.89
C LYS A 70 -0.94 5.29 9.15
N GLU A 71 -2.17 5.78 9.21
CA GLU A 71 -3.31 5.19 8.49
C GLU A 71 -3.09 5.23 6.97
N ASP A 72 -2.64 6.37 6.45
CA ASP A 72 -2.32 6.57 5.03
C ASP A 72 -1.17 5.65 4.60
N SER A 73 -0.09 5.60 5.38
CA SER A 73 1.05 4.70 5.12
C SER A 73 0.62 3.24 5.10
N MET A 74 -0.25 2.85 6.04
CA MET A 74 -0.77 1.48 6.11
C MET A 74 -1.67 1.17 4.92
N ALA A 75 -2.54 2.10 4.52
CA ALA A 75 -3.38 1.95 3.34
C ALA A 75 -2.54 1.81 2.06
N GLU A 76 -1.46 2.59 1.92
CA GLU A 76 -0.51 2.46 0.81
C GLU A 76 0.13 1.06 0.78
N ILE A 77 0.62 0.58 1.92
CA ILE A 77 1.20 -0.77 2.04
C ILE A 77 0.18 -1.83 1.60
N TYR A 78 -1.07 -1.75 2.09
CA TYR A 78 -2.10 -2.70 1.70
C TYR A 78 -2.44 -2.65 0.21
N ASN A 79 -2.55 -1.46 -0.37
CA ASN A 79 -2.81 -1.28 -1.79
C ASN A 79 -1.70 -1.87 -2.65
N ILE A 80 -0.43 -1.65 -2.26
CA ILE A 80 0.71 -2.23 -2.97
C ILE A 80 0.69 -3.76 -2.86
N LEU A 81 0.52 -4.29 -1.64
CA LEU A 81 0.51 -5.74 -1.40
C LEU A 81 -0.61 -6.46 -2.15
N THR A 82 -1.77 -5.82 -2.25
CA THR A 82 -2.94 -6.39 -2.94
C THR A 82 -3.01 -6.03 -4.42
N SER A 83 -2.06 -5.24 -4.92
CA SER A 83 -2.02 -4.86 -6.32
C SER A 83 -1.77 -6.07 -7.23
N ASP A 84 -2.32 -6.02 -8.43
CA ASP A 84 -2.11 -7.03 -9.49
C ASP A 84 -0.64 -7.25 -9.87
N MET A 85 0.19 -6.24 -9.64
CA MET A 85 1.63 -6.31 -9.86
C MET A 85 2.31 -7.21 -8.83
N MET A 86 2.01 -7.01 -7.55
CA MET A 86 2.65 -7.77 -6.46
C MET A 86 2.04 -9.15 -6.26
N THR A 87 0.75 -9.31 -6.54
CA THR A 87 0.06 -10.62 -6.50
C THR A 87 0.30 -11.47 -7.74
N GLU A 88 0.97 -10.91 -8.75
CA GLU A 88 1.18 -11.51 -10.05
C GLU A 88 -0.09 -12.10 -10.67
N ASN A 89 -1.24 -11.45 -10.50
CA ASN A 89 -2.53 -11.91 -11.03
C ASN A 89 -2.47 -12.26 -12.54
N PRO A 90 -2.80 -13.51 -12.95
CA PRO A 90 -2.79 -13.94 -14.35
C PRO A 90 -3.97 -13.41 -15.16
N ASP A 91 -5.07 -13.00 -14.51
CA ASP A 91 -6.30 -12.56 -15.17
C ASP A 91 -6.13 -11.23 -15.90
N VAL A 92 -5.15 -10.43 -15.47
CA VAL A 92 -4.75 -9.16 -16.09
C VAL A 92 -4.27 -9.35 -17.53
N ALA A 93 -3.84 -10.57 -17.89
CA ALA A 93 -3.48 -10.91 -19.26
C ALA A 93 -4.70 -11.04 -20.20
N GLN A 94 -5.92 -11.02 -19.69
CA GLN A 94 -7.13 -11.20 -20.50
C GLN A 94 -7.43 -9.93 -21.31
N SER A 95 -7.60 -10.07 -22.62
CA SER A 95 -7.94 -8.93 -23.47
C SER A 95 -9.44 -8.67 -23.49
N ASN A 96 -9.82 -7.38 -23.39
CA ASN A 96 -11.21 -6.94 -23.56
C ASN A 96 -11.74 -7.15 -24.99
N LEU A 97 -10.85 -7.36 -25.97
CA LEU A 97 -11.22 -7.54 -27.38
C LEU A 97 -11.66 -8.98 -27.71
N GLY A 98 -11.59 -9.91 -26.76
CA GLY A 98 -12.11 -11.27 -26.95
C GLY A 98 -11.61 -12.28 -25.92
N ILE A 99 -12.43 -13.29 -25.63
CA ILE A 99 -12.22 -14.30 -24.57
C ILE A 99 -10.94 -15.15 -24.82
N ASN A 100 -10.61 -15.43 -26.08
CA ASN A 100 -9.44 -16.24 -26.41
C ASN A 100 -8.18 -15.40 -26.69
N ARG A 101 -8.25 -14.07 -26.57
CA ARG A 101 -7.13 -13.18 -26.85
C ARG A 101 -6.46 -12.77 -25.54
N LYS A 102 -5.16 -13.05 -25.43
CA LYS A 102 -4.32 -12.59 -24.32
C LYS A 102 -3.51 -11.35 -24.72
N ILE A 103 -3.25 -10.47 -23.76
CA ILE A 103 -2.38 -9.31 -23.91
C ILE A 103 -0.93 -9.79 -23.82
N GLY A 104 -0.16 -9.62 -24.90
CA GLY A 104 1.16 -10.24 -25.03
C GLY A 104 2.16 -9.85 -23.94
N TYR A 105 2.22 -8.58 -23.56
CA TYR A 105 3.18 -8.09 -22.55
C TYR A 105 2.76 -8.38 -21.10
N LEU A 106 1.53 -8.85 -20.87
CA LEU A 106 1.02 -9.25 -19.54
C LEU A 106 0.93 -10.77 -19.39
N TYR A 107 1.30 -11.53 -20.42
CA TYR A 107 1.17 -12.97 -20.42
C TYR A 107 2.20 -13.65 -19.51
N LYS A 108 1.71 -14.36 -18.49
CA LYS A 108 2.52 -15.05 -17.46
C LYS A 108 2.63 -16.57 -17.68
N GLY A 109 2.34 -17.04 -18.88
CA GLY A 109 2.39 -18.46 -19.24
C GLY A 109 1.05 -19.19 -19.11
N MET A 110 1.07 -20.48 -19.43
CA MET A 110 -0.11 -21.35 -19.42
C MET A 110 -0.58 -21.68 -18.00
N THR A 111 -1.89 -21.80 -17.85
CA THR A 111 -2.55 -22.27 -16.64
C THR A 111 -2.15 -23.72 -16.31
N PRO A 112 -2.25 -24.14 -15.03
CA PRO A 112 -2.01 -25.53 -14.66
C PRO A 112 -2.91 -26.52 -15.41
N GLU A 113 -4.15 -26.12 -15.71
CA GLU A 113 -5.13 -26.93 -16.44
C GLU A 113 -4.73 -27.15 -17.90
N GLU A 114 -4.35 -26.09 -18.61
CA GLU A 114 -3.83 -26.18 -19.98
C GLU A 114 -2.58 -27.08 -20.03
N LYS A 115 -1.64 -26.89 -19.08
CA LYS A 115 -0.45 -27.74 -18.97
C LYS A 115 -0.82 -29.21 -18.75
N LEU A 116 -1.84 -29.50 -17.96
CA LEU A 116 -2.32 -30.86 -17.73
C LEU A 116 -2.94 -31.46 -19.00
N GLN A 117 -3.72 -30.69 -19.75
CA GLN A 117 -4.28 -31.14 -21.03
C GLN A 117 -3.18 -31.49 -22.04
N VAL A 118 -2.15 -30.65 -22.15
CA VAL A 118 -0.99 -30.92 -23.02
C VAL A 118 -0.31 -32.23 -22.62
N ARG A 119 -0.09 -32.46 -21.32
CA ARG A 119 0.51 -33.72 -20.83
C ARG A 119 -0.34 -34.95 -21.16
N LYS A 120 -1.66 -34.86 -21.00
CA LYS A 120 -2.58 -35.94 -21.37
C LYS A 120 -2.52 -36.25 -22.87
N MET A 121 -2.49 -35.21 -23.70
CA MET A 121 -2.38 -35.36 -25.15
C MET A 121 -1.05 -35.99 -25.56
N GLN A 122 0.07 -35.58 -24.93
CA GLN A 122 1.38 -36.19 -25.17
C GLN A 122 1.39 -37.69 -24.82
N GLN A 123 0.76 -38.06 -23.71
CA GLN A 123 0.66 -39.46 -23.31
C GLN A 123 -0.14 -40.28 -24.32
N ALA A 124 -1.29 -39.76 -24.77
CA ALA A 124 -2.08 -40.39 -25.82
C ALA A 124 -1.31 -40.54 -27.14
N GLN A 125 -0.52 -39.53 -27.54
CA GLN A 125 0.33 -39.60 -28.73
C GLN A 125 1.41 -40.69 -28.60
N ILE A 126 2.00 -40.87 -27.43
CA ILE A 126 3.00 -41.93 -27.20
C ILE A 126 2.35 -43.31 -27.35
N GLU A 127 1.16 -43.50 -26.80
CA GLU A 127 0.40 -44.75 -26.91
C GLU A 127 0.01 -45.05 -28.36
N GLU A 128 -0.51 -44.05 -29.08
CA GLU A 128 -0.85 -44.18 -30.51
C GLU A 128 0.39 -44.53 -31.35
N THR A 129 1.52 -43.88 -31.09
CA THR A 129 2.77 -44.15 -31.81
C THR A 129 3.29 -45.56 -31.55
N LYS A 130 3.16 -46.07 -30.32
CA LYS A 130 3.51 -47.46 -29.99
C LYS A 130 2.61 -48.44 -30.74
N ALA A 131 1.30 -48.21 -30.74
CA ALA A 131 0.34 -49.05 -31.46
C ALA A 131 0.61 -49.08 -32.98
N LYS A 132 0.93 -47.93 -33.59
CA LYS A 132 1.32 -47.85 -35.01
C LYS A 132 2.57 -48.67 -35.31
N LYS A 133 3.63 -48.53 -34.49
CA LYS A 133 4.86 -49.32 -34.64
C LYS A 133 4.62 -50.82 -34.50
N GLU A 134 3.71 -51.24 -33.62
CA GLU A 134 3.34 -52.64 -33.49
C GLU A 134 2.58 -53.16 -34.71
N MET A 135 1.65 -52.37 -35.27
CA MET A 135 0.98 -52.72 -36.52
C MET A 135 1.93 -52.77 -37.71
N GLU A 136 2.85 -51.80 -37.85
CA GLU A 136 3.87 -51.79 -38.90
C GLU A 136 4.75 -53.04 -38.82
N LYS A 137 5.19 -53.44 -37.62
CA LYS A 137 5.95 -54.68 -37.43
C LYS A 137 5.17 -55.92 -37.86
N ARG A 138 3.87 -55.99 -37.56
CA ARG A 138 3.02 -57.11 -37.98
C ARG A 138 2.90 -57.17 -39.50
N PHE A 139 2.63 -56.02 -40.12
CA PHE A 139 2.52 -55.92 -41.57
C PHE A 139 3.85 -56.29 -42.27
N GLU A 140 4.98 -55.83 -41.75
CA GLU A 140 6.31 -56.18 -42.25
C GLU A 140 6.57 -57.69 -42.16
N MET A 141 6.19 -58.35 -41.06
CA MET A 141 6.29 -59.81 -40.93
C MET A 141 5.43 -60.53 -41.98
N GLU A 142 4.16 -60.11 -42.14
CA GLU A 142 3.26 -60.67 -43.15
C GLU A 142 3.81 -60.48 -44.57
N TRP A 143 4.41 -59.32 -44.85
CA TRP A 143 5.04 -59.02 -46.13
C TRP A 143 6.28 -59.89 -46.39
N GLN A 144 7.13 -60.10 -45.37
CA GLN A 144 8.29 -60.98 -45.46
C GLN A 144 7.87 -62.43 -45.72
N ASP A 145 6.85 -62.93 -45.02
CA ASP A 145 6.31 -64.27 -45.22
C ASP A 145 5.76 -64.45 -46.65
N TYR A 146 5.01 -63.48 -47.15
CA TYR A 146 4.50 -63.47 -48.51
C TYR A 146 5.64 -63.49 -49.55
N THR A 147 6.65 -62.64 -49.37
CA THR A 147 7.81 -62.54 -50.28
C THR A 147 8.63 -63.83 -50.28
N ASN A 148 8.86 -64.43 -49.10
CA ASN A 148 9.53 -65.72 -48.96
C ASN A 148 8.75 -66.84 -49.67
N GLY A 149 7.41 -66.82 -49.59
CA GLY A 149 6.54 -67.75 -50.31
C GLY A 149 6.69 -67.64 -51.84
N ILE A 150 6.70 -66.41 -52.36
CA ILE A 150 6.94 -66.15 -53.80
C ILE A 150 8.34 -66.59 -54.22
N GLN A 151 9.39 -66.27 -53.46
CA GLN A 151 10.75 -66.70 -53.80
C GLN A 151 10.88 -68.23 -53.86
N LYS A 152 10.23 -68.94 -52.93
CA LYS A 152 10.18 -70.41 -52.95
C LYS A 152 9.48 -70.93 -54.21
N SER A 153 8.35 -70.34 -54.61
CA SER A 153 7.62 -70.77 -55.81
C SER A 153 8.40 -70.50 -57.10
N ILE A 154 9.06 -69.34 -57.21
CA ILE A 154 9.97 -69.02 -58.32
C ILE A 154 11.12 -70.02 -58.39
N SER A 155 11.80 -70.28 -57.26
CA SER A 155 12.91 -71.24 -57.22
C SER A 155 12.50 -72.66 -57.63
N LEU A 156 11.29 -73.09 -57.28
CA LEU A 156 10.74 -74.36 -57.74
C LEU A 156 10.51 -74.36 -59.26
N MET A 157 9.90 -73.31 -59.81
CA MET A 157 9.69 -73.17 -61.26
C MET A 157 11.00 -73.12 -62.04
N ASP A 158 12.02 -72.39 -61.56
CA ASP A 158 13.34 -72.34 -62.20
C ASP A 158 14.00 -73.73 -62.24
N LYS A 159 13.93 -74.49 -61.14
CA LYS A 159 14.41 -75.89 -61.10
C LYS A 159 13.67 -76.79 -62.08
N GLU A 160 12.37 -76.60 -62.27
CA GLU A 160 11.58 -77.34 -63.26
C GLU A 160 11.99 -76.98 -64.69
N LEU A 161 12.23 -75.71 -64.99
CA LEU A 161 12.72 -75.25 -66.29
C LEU A 161 14.12 -75.78 -66.60
N GLU A 162 15.03 -75.81 -65.62
CA GLU A 162 16.36 -76.41 -65.79
C GLU A 162 16.28 -77.91 -66.06
N ARG A 163 15.36 -78.64 -65.41
CA ARG A 163 15.13 -80.06 -65.68
C ARG A 163 14.58 -80.33 -67.08
N ARG A 164 13.82 -79.39 -67.67
CA ARG A 164 13.29 -79.49 -69.04
C ARG A 164 14.30 -79.09 -70.12
N LYS A 165 15.39 -78.41 -69.76
CA LYS A 165 16.47 -78.00 -70.67
C LYS A 165 17.61 -79.02 -70.79
N LYS A 166 17.68 -80.02 -69.89
CA LYS A 166 18.52 -81.21 -70.02
C LYS A 166 17.79 -82.30 -70.78
#